data_AF-A0AAU3K368-F1
#
_entry.id   AF-A0AAU3K368-F1
#
_cell.length_a   1.000
_cell.length_b   1.000
_cell.length_c   1.000
_cell.angle_alpha   90.00
_cell.angle_beta   90.00
_cell.angle_gamma   90.00
#
_symmetry.space_group_name_H-M   'P 1'
#
loop_
_entity.id
_entity.type
_entity.pdbx_description
1 polymer ?
#
loop_
_entity_poly.entity_id
_entity_poly.type
_entity_poly.pdbx_seq_one_letter_code
_entity_poly.pdbx_strand_id
1 'polypeptide(L)'
;MTTEPTTSFEPGTLVHDPETDRVGAYQAVVGPYAMLRPVGGGREWQADPASLRVATPEQRLSAGVRAANERAGRATWGYLDVGRPPQPMAGCETCAEVAALRRAAQAESDASAETDADVLLRRHQRAEHAT
;
A
#
# COMPACT_ATOMS: atom_id res chain seq x y z
N MET A 1 22.28 -30.07 25.99
CA MET A 1 22.70 -29.68 24.63
C MET A 1 21.48 -29.89 23.74
N THR A 2 20.66 -28.85 23.58
CA THR A 2 19.45 -28.94 22.76
C THR A 2 19.80 -28.41 21.38
N THR A 3 19.96 -29.31 20.42
CA THR A 3 20.00 -28.96 19.01
C THR A 3 18.59 -28.59 18.59
N GLU A 4 18.34 -27.30 18.44
CA GLU A 4 17.11 -26.79 17.81
C GLU A 4 17.14 -27.06 16.30
N PRO A 5 16.00 -27.38 15.67
CA PRO A 5 15.96 -27.62 14.24
C PRO A 5 16.16 -26.29 13.51
N THR A 6 17.34 -26.10 12.91
CA THR A 6 17.57 -25.04 11.92
C THR A 6 16.72 -25.37 10.69
N THR A 7 15.45 -24.94 10.69
CA THR A 7 14.57 -25.06 9.53
C THR A 7 15.11 -24.11 8.46
N SER A 8 16.05 -24.63 7.67
CA SER A 8 16.61 -23.94 6.52
C SER A 8 15.75 -24.28 5.31
N PHE A 9 15.11 -23.26 4.74
CA PHE A 9 14.38 -23.39 3.50
C PHE A 9 15.36 -23.35 2.32
N GLU A 10 14.94 -23.82 1.15
CA GLU A 10 15.75 -23.60 -0.06
C GLU A 10 15.69 -22.13 -0.48
N PRO A 11 16.81 -21.53 -0.92
CA PRO A 11 16.81 -20.18 -1.47
C PRO A 11 15.76 -20.01 -2.57
N GLY A 12 14.97 -18.94 -2.48
CA GLY A 12 13.82 -18.67 -3.36
C GLY A 12 12.48 -19.20 -2.85
N THR A 13 12.46 -20.05 -1.82
CA THR A 13 11.19 -20.50 -1.21
C THR A 13 10.43 -19.32 -0.61
N LEU A 14 9.16 -19.15 -0.99
CA LEU A 14 8.30 -18.15 -0.37
C LEU A 14 7.85 -18.62 1.01
N VAL A 15 8.24 -17.85 2.02
CA VAL A 15 7.92 -18.06 3.43
C VAL A 15 7.15 -16.87 3.98
N HIS A 16 6.24 -17.14 4.91
CA HIS A 16 5.53 -16.17 5.72
C HIS A 16 6.28 -15.96 7.03
N ASP A 17 6.52 -14.69 7.33
CA ASP A 17 7.04 -14.19 8.59
C ASP A 17 5.86 -13.68 9.42
N PRO A 18 5.48 -14.39 10.50
CA PRO A 18 4.34 -14.02 11.33
C PRO A 18 4.59 -12.77 12.19
N GLU A 19 5.84 -12.38 12.43
CA GLU A 19 6.15 -11.20 13.24
C GLU A 19 5.88 -9.91 12.46
N THR A 20 6.16 -9.92 11.16
CA THR A 20 5.89 -8.78 10.28
C THR A 20 4.61 -8.92 9.46
N ASP A 21 3.95 -10.08 9.55
CA ASP A 21 2.83 -10.50 8.70
C ASP A 21 3.10 -10.29 7.20
N ARG A 22 4.30 -10.71 6.76
CA ARG A 22 4.75 -10.53 5.38
C ARG A 22 5.25 -11.82 4.77
N VAL A 23 5.19 -11.88 3.44
CA VAL A 23 5.75 -12.99 2.65
C VAL A 23 7.00 -12.53 1.92
N GLY A 24 8.05 -13.33 1.99
CA GLY A 24 9.32 -13.10 1.29
C GLY A 24 9.93 -14.37 0.75
N ALA A 25 10.79 -14.23 -0.26
CA ALA A 25 11.68 -15.29 -0.70
C ALA A 25 12.81 -15.44 0.31
N TYR A 26 12.95 -16.65 0.85
CA TYR A 26 14.09 -17.01 1.69
C TYR A 26 15.39 -16.93 0.89
N GLN A 27 16.42 -16.29 1.43
CA GLN A 27 17.71 -16.14 0.77
C GLN A 27 18.77 -17.05 1.40
N ALA A 28 19.04 -16.86 2.69
CA ALA A 28 20.01 -17.63 3.48
C ALA A 28 19.84 -17.29 4.97
N VAL A 29 20.46 -18.08 5.85
CA VAL A 29 20.75 -17.65 7.23
C VAL A 29 22.05 -16.84 7.25
N VAL A 30 22.03 -15.67 7.89
CA VAL A 30 23.20 -14.82 8.13
C VAL A 30 23.27 -14.52 9.63
N GLY A 31 24.25 -15.14 10.31
CA GLY A 31 24.30 -15.10 11.78
C GLY A 31 23.11 -15.83 12.39
N PRO A 32 22.40 -15.25 13.37
CA PRO A 32 21.22 -15.87 13.96
C PRO A 32 19.93 -15.65 13.16
N TYR A 33 19.96 -14.86 12.08
CA TYR A 33 18.75 -14.43 11.38
C TYR A 33 18.63 -15.03 9.97
N ALA A 34 17.39 -15.29 9.55
CA ALA A 34 17.07 -15.59 8.16
C ALA A 34 16.91 -14.29 7.37
N MET A 35 17.53 -14.20 6.20
CA MET A 35 17.37 -13.08 5.28
C MET A 35 16.25 -13.37 4.29
N LEU A 36 15.27 -12.47 4.23
CA LEU A 36 14.13 -12.55 3.33
C LEU A 36 14.12 -11.38 2.34
N ARG A 37 13.80 -11.69 1.08
CA ARG A 37 13.60 -10.71 0.02
C ARG A 37 12.10 -10.52 -0.27
N PRO A 38 11.59 -9.28 -0.36
CA PRO A 38 10.16 -9.07 -0.60
C PRO A 38 9.72 -9.56 -1.97
N VAL A 39 8.49 -10.06 -2.06
CA VAL A 39 7.84 -10.34 -3.35
C VAL A 39 7.73 -9.02 -4.13
N GLY A 40 8.29 -8.97 -5.34
CA GLY A 40 8.33 -7.76 -6.15
C GLY A 40 9.51 -6.81 -5.91
N GLY A 41 10.45 -7.18 -5.04
CA GLY A 41 11.67 -6.41 -4.76
C GLY A 41 11.52 -5.39 -3.63
N GLY A 42 12.57 -4.61 -3.39
CA GLY A 42 12.66 -3.69 -2.26
C GLY A 42 13.68 -4.14 -1.22
N ARG A 43 13.60 -3.56 -0.02
CA ARG A 43 14.58 -3.81 1.05
C ARG A 43 14.37 -5.18 1.69
N GLU A 44 15.43 -5.99 1.66
CA GLU A 44 15.49 -7.26 2.39
C GLU A 44 15.37 -7.03 3.90
N TRP A 45 14.87 -8.02 4.62
CA TRP A 45 14.74 -7.96 6.07
C TRP A 45 15.21 -9.25 6.74
N GLN A 46 15.51 -9.11 8.03
CA GLN A 46 15.90 -10.20 8.91
C GLN A 46 14.65 -10.71 9.63
N ALA A 47 14.53 -12.03 9.75
CA ALA A 47 13.48 -12.70 10.50
C ALA A 47 14.09 -13.82 11.36
N ASP A 48 13.40 -14.20 12.43
CA ASP A 48 13.75 -15.39 13.22
C ASP A 48 13.53 -16.66 12.36
N PRO A 49 14.56 -17.46 12.05
CA PRO A 49 14.39 -18.69 11.28
C PRO A 49 13.38 -19.67 11.88
N ALA A 50 13.22 -19.69 13.20
CA ALA A 50 12.31 -20.60 13.88
C ALA A 50 10.83 -20.18 13.77
N SER A 51 10.55 -18.89 13.50
CA SER A 51 9.18 -18.39 13.37
C SER A 51 8.63 -18.57 11.94
N LEU A 52 9.51 -18.73 10.96
CA LEU A 52 9.17 -18.79 9.55
C LEU A 52 8.37 -20.03 9.17
N ARG A 53 7.39 -19.83 8.27
CA ARG A 53 6.52 -20.89 7.76
C ARG A 53 6.48 -20.86 6.25
N VAL A 54 6.33 -22.01 5.61
CA VAL A 54 6.06 -22.05 4.17
C VAL A 54 4.76 -21.27 3.90
N ALA A 55 4.80 -20.31 2.98
CA ALA A 55 3.62 -19.49 2.70
C ALA A 55 2.49 -20.35 2.11
N THR A 56 1.25 -20.11 2.52
CA THR A 56 0.10 -20.77 1.87
C THR A 56 -0.11 -20.22 0.45
N PRO A 57 -0.85 -20.93 -0.44
CA PRO A 57 -1.20 -20.40 -1.75
C PRO A 57 -1.84 -19.01 -1.69
N GLU A 58 -2.74 -18.77 -0.74
CA GLU A 58 -3.43 -17.49 -0.53
C GLU A 58 -2.45 -16.38 -0.14
N GLN A 59 -1.52 -16.68 0.78
CA GLN A 59 -0.48 -15.73 1.20
C GLN A 59 0.45 -15.37 0.03
N ARG A 60 0.82 -16.35 -0.81
CA ARG A 60 1.64 -16.10 -2.02
C ARG A 60 0.89 -15.23 -3.02
N LEU A 61 -0.40 -15.52 -3.26
CA LEU A 61 -1.25 -14.72 -4.15
C LEU A 61 -1.41 -13.29 -3.63
N SER A 62 -1.75 -13.13 -2.35
CA SER A 62 -1.90 -11.81 -1.71
C SER A 62 -0.61 -10.99 -1.82
N ALA A 63 0.54 -11.61 -1.53
CA ALA A 63 1.84 -10.96 -1.67
C ALA A 63 2.17 -10.59 -3.12
N GLY A 64 1.84 -11.45 -4.09
CA GLY A 64 1.98 -11.19 -5.52
C GLY A 64 1.11 -10.03 -6.00
N VAL A 65 -0.16 -10.00 -5.60
CA VAL A 65 -1.12 -8.91 -5.91
C VAL A 65 -0.65 -7.62 -5.29
N ARG A 66 -0.27 -7.63 -4.00
CA ARG A 66 0.28 -6.46 -3.33
C ARG A 66 1.50 -5.93 -4.06
N ALA A 67 2.43 -6.80 -4.43
CA ALA A 67 3.62 -6.42 -5.17
C ALA A 67 3.30 -5.83 -6.55
N ALA A 68 2.31 -6.40 -7.25
CA ALA A 68 1.82 -5.86 -8.52
C ALA A 68 1.17 -4.49 -8.34
N ASN A 69 0.34 -4.31 -7.32
CA ASN A 69 -0.30 -3.04 -6.98
C ASN A 69 0.71 -1.98 -6.56
N GLU A 70 1.75 -2.34 -5.81
CA GLU A 70 2.82 -1.41 -5.45
C GLU A 70 3.67 -1.02 -6.66
N ARG A 71 4.01 -1.97 -7.54
CA ARG A 71 4.69 -1.65 -8.82
C ARG A 71 3.82 -0.78 -9.70
N ALA A 72 2.52 -1.07 -9.80
CA ALA A 72 1.57 -0.23 -10.49
C ALA A 72 1.55 1.15 -9.82
N GLY A 73 1.37 1.30 -8.52
CA GLY A 73 1.43 2.61 -7.85
C GLY A 73 2.73 3.38 -8.09
N ARG A 74 3.88 2.70 -8.12
CA ARG A 74 5.18 3.33 -8.44
C ARG A 74 5.35 3.65 -9.93
N ALA A 75 4.71 2.88 -10.80
CA ALA A 75 4.72 3.03 -12.25
C ALA A 75 3.42 3.63 -12.79
N THR A 76 2.54 4.17 -11.93
CA THR A 76 1.22 4.71 -12.28
C THR A 76 1.22 6.24 -12.23
N TRP A 77 1.82 6.90 -13.23
CA TRP A 77 1.19 7.50 -14.44
C TRP A 77 1.17 9.02 -14.28
N GLY A 78 1.13 9.77 -15.39
CA GLY A 78 1.06 11.23 -15.43
C GLY A 78 -0.22 11.84 -14.81
N TYR A 79 -0.74 11.24 -13.73
CA TYR A 79 -1.95 11.54 -12.99
C TYR A 79 -1.65 12.02 -11.55
N LEU A 80 -0.49 12.63 -11.30
CA LEU A 80 -0.27 13.41 -10.07
C LEU A 80 -1.40 14.44 -9.83
N ASP A 81 -2.13 14.82 -10.88
CA ASP A 81 -3.25 15.75 -10.82
C ASP A 81 -4.62 15.09 -10.54
N VAL A 82 -4.80 13.78 -10.80
CA VAL A 82 -6.08 13.10 -10.51
C VAL A 82 -6.19 12.77 -9.03
N GLY A 83 -5.08 12.43 -8.38
CA GLY A 83 -5.02 12.25 -6.92
C GLY A 83 -4.97 13.56 -6.13
N ARG A 84 -4.72 14.70 -6.78
CA ARG A 84 -4.74 16.01 -6.11
C ARG A 84 -6.20 16.47 -6.00
N PRO A 85 -6.71 16.66 -4.78
CA PRO A 85 -8.07 17.16 -4.63
C PRO A 85 -8.20 18.56 -5.26
N PRO A 86 -9.29 18.84 -6.02
CA PRO A 86 -9.56 20.17 -6.56
C PRO A 86 -9.57 21.21 -5.43
N GLN A 87 -8.95 22.35 -5.67
CA GLN A 87 -8.90 23.46 -4.69
C GLN A 87 -10.03 24.43 -4.97
N PRO A 88 -10.73 24.95 -3.94
CA PRO A 88 -11.78 25.94 -4.14
C PRO A 88 -11.22 27.23 -4.75
N MET A 89 -11.97 27.85 -5.67
CA MET A 89 -11.60 29.16 -6.19
C MET A 89 -11.81 30.22 -5.10
N ALA A 90 -10.82 31.11 -4.93
CA ALA A 90 -10.92 32.21 -3.96
C ALA A 90 -12.13 33.10 -4.25
N GLY A 91 -12.92 33.39 -3.21
CA GLY A 91 -14.12 34.24 -3.32
C GLY A 91 -15.38 33.54 -3.85
N CYS A 92 -15.30 32.28 -4.27
CA CYS A 92 -16.47 31.51 -4.68
C CYS A 92 -17.07 30.76 -3.47
N GLU A 93 -18.28 31.16 -3.06
CA GLU A 93 -18.99 30.57 -1.91
C GLU A 93 -19.30 29.09 -2.12
N THR A 94 -19.85 28.70 -3.28
CA THR A 94 -20.15 27.29 -3.60
C THR A 94 -18.90 26.41 -3.58
N CYS A 95 -17.75 26.92 -4.07
CA CYS A 95 -16.48 26.21 -3.94
C CYS A 95 -16.10 25.98 -2.47
N ALA A 96 -16.27 26.99 -1.62
CA ALA A 96 -15.93 26.92 -0.19
C ALA A 96 -16.83 25.94 0.56
N GLU A 97 -18.13 25.91 0.24
CA GLU A 97 -19.09 24.96 0.79
C GLU A 97 -18.74 23.52 0.45
N VAL A 98 -18.50 23.20 -0.83
CA VAL A 98 -18.12 21.84 -1.24
C VAL A 98 -16.77 21.42 -0.62
N ALA A 99 -15.81 22.36 -0.51
CA ALA A 99 -14.56 22.09 0.20
C ALA A 99 -14.75 21.84 1.71
N ALA A 100 -15.78 22.44 2.33
CA ALA A 100 -16.14 22.15 3.72
C ALA A 100 -16.76 20.76 3.87
N LEU A 101 -17.61 20.33 2.93
CA LEU A 101 -18.15 18.97 2.88
C LEU A 101 -17.03 17.93 2.81
N ARG A 102 -16.02 18.16 1.96
CA ARG A 102 -14.84 17.27 1.89
C ARG A 102 -14.11 17.16 3.23
N ARG A 103 -13.88 18.29 3.91
CA ARG A 103 -13.20 18.31 5.21
C ARG A 103 -14.00 17.56 6.28
N ALA A 104 -15.34 17.66 6.26
CA ALA A 104 -16.20 16.90 7.16
C ALA A 104 -16.09 15.39 6.87
N ALA A 105 -16.18 14.99 5.60
CA ALA A 105 -16.01 13.59 5.19
C ALA A 105 -14.65 13.00 5.62
N GLN A 106 -13.56 13.77 5.46
CA GLN A 106 -12.23 13.36 5.92
C GLN A 106 -12.17 13.19 7.45
N ALA A 107 -12.79 14.09 8.22
CA ALA A 107 -12.85 14.00 9.68
C ALA A 107 -13.61 12.75 10.15
N GLU A 108 -14.60 12.31 9.37
CA GLU A 108 -15.39 11.10 9.59
C GLU A 108 -14.78 9.84 8.96
N SER A 109 -13.70 9.98 8.19
CA SER A 109 -13.07 8.90 7.39
C SER A 109 -14.02 8.25 6.37
N ASP A 110 -14.95 9.03 5.81
CA ASP A 110 -15.84 8.60 4.72
C ASP A 110 -15.22 8.88 3.34
N ALA A 111 -14.54 7.88 2.81
CA ALA A 111 -13.88 7.96 1.50
C ALA A 111 -14.85 8.15 0.33
N SER A 112 -16.11 7.71 0.46
CA SER A 112 -17.10 7.85 -0.60
C SER A 112 -17.57 9.30 -0.67
N ALA A 113 -17.92 9.89 0.46
CA ALA A 113 -18.31 11.29 0.55
C ALA A 113 -17.16 12.25 0.17
N GLU A 114 -15.91 11.91 0.51
CA GLU A 114 -14.74 12.66 0.05
C GLU A 114 -14.64 12.69 -1.49
N THR A 115 -14.82 11.52 -2.14
CA THR A 115 -14.78 11.41 -3.59
C THR A 115 -15.94 12.17 -4.25
N ASP A 116 -17.15 12.10 -3.68
CA ASP A 116 -18.32 12.83 -4.18
C ASP A 116 -18.11 14.34 -4.11
N ALA A 117 -17.52 14.85 -3.02
CA ALA A 117 -17.18 16.27 -2.89
C ALA A 117 -16.16 16.71 -3.95
N ASP A 118 -15.16 15.89 -4.25
CA ASP A 118 -14.20 16.15 -5.33
C ASP A 118 -14.87 16.20 -6.72
N VAL A 119 -15.81 15.29 -6.99
CA VAL A 119 -16.60 15.28 -8.22
C VAL A 119 -17.47 16.53 -8.33
N LEU A 120 -18.17 16.90 -7.25
CA LEU A 120 -19.02 18.10 -7.21
C LEU A 120 -18.21 19.37 -7.44
N LEU A 121 -17.04 19.49 -6.81
CA LEU A 121 -16.18 20.66 -6.95
C LEU A 121 -15.64 20.79 -8.38
N ARG A 122 -15.17 19.69 -8.99
CA ARG A 122 -14.73 19.69 -10.41
C ARG A 122 -15.88 20.03 -11.35
N ARG A 123 -17.09 19.51 -11.09
CA ARG A 123 -18.28 19.82 -11.91
C ARG A 123 -18.62 21.31 -11.84
N HIS A 124 -18.68 21.89 -10.64
CA HIS A 124 -18.97 23.31 -10.46
C HIS A 124 -17.89 24.18 -11.13
N GLN A 125 -16.61 23.85 -10.94
CA GLN A 125 -15.52 24.59 -11.58
C GLN A 125 -15.58 24.57 -13.11
N ARG A 126 -15.92 23.43 -13.70
CA ARG A 126 -16.11 23.37 -15.16
C ARG A 126 -17.29 24.21 -15.65
N ALA A 127 -18.32 24.36 -14.85
CA ALA A 127 -19.52 25.12 -15.22
C ALA A 127 -19.33 26.63 -15.04
N GLU A 128 -18.71 27.05 -13.93
CA GLU A 128 -18.71 28.46 -13.51
C GLU A 128 -17.33 29.13 -13.64
N HIS A 129 -16.25 28.34 -13.74
CA HIS A 129 -14.87 28.84 -13.63
C HIS A 129 -13.95 28.44 -14.79
N ALA A 130 -14.43 27.62 -15.73
CA ALA A 130 -13.68 27.29 -16.94
C ALA A 130 -13.69 28.53 -17.86
N THR A 131 -12.55 29.22 -17.92
CA THR A 131 -12.30 30.30 -18.89
C THR A 131 -11.69 29.72 -20.16
#